data_AF-A0A949SR57-F1
#
_entry.id   AF-A0A949SR57-F1
#
_cell.length_a   1.000
_cell.length_b   1.000
_cell.length_c   1.000
_cell.angle_alpha   90.00
_cell.angle_beta   90.00
_cell.angle_gamma   90.00
#
_symmetry.space_group_name_H-M   'P 1'
#
loop_
_entity.id
_entity.type
_entity.pdbx_description
1 polymer ?
#
loop_
_entity_poly.entity_id
_entity_poly.type
_entity_poly.pdbx_seq_one_letter_code
_entity_poly.pdbx_strand_id
1 'polypeptide(L)'
;MLTVIATITAKSGRVGEVRRELDKLVAATRREKGCINYDLHVSLKDACTFVFYENWESGEALRAHAESPHMRAWAKAREALLAAPVKVELFHMVSQPA
;
A
#
# COMPACT_ATOMS: atom_id res chain seq x y z
N MET A 1 -6.45 -14.28 -8.58
CA MET A 1 -5.89 -13.29 -7.63
C MET A 1 -5.47 -12.04 -8.38
N LEU A 2 -5.39 -10.92 -7.67
CA LEU A 2 -4.79 -9.68 -8.17
C LEU A 2 -3.54 -9.37 -7.37
N THR A 3 -2.54 -8.83 -8.06
CA THR A 3 -1.33 -8.26 -7.44
C THR A 3 -1.37 -6.75 -7.61
N VAL A 4 -1.08 -6.02 -6.55
CA VAL A 4 -0.95 -4.56 -6.57
C VAL A 4 0.48 -4.18 -6.22
N ILE A 5 1.06 -3.30 -7.03
CA ILE A 5 2.28 -2.57 -6.69
C ILE A 5 1.92 -1.11 -6.47
N ALA A 6 2.02 -0.65 -5.24
CA ALA A 6 1.74 0.74 -4.88
C ALA A 6 3.03 1.45 -4.47
N THR A 7 3.46 2.44 -5.25
CA THR A 7 4.64 3.27 -4.96
C THR A 7 4.22 4.57 -4.31
N ILE A 8 4.85 4.87 -3.17
CA ILE A 8 4.58 6.03 -2.33
C ILE A 8 5.88 6.81 -2.15
N THR A 9 5.88 8.09 -2.53
CA THR A 9 7.04 8.97 -2.35
C THR A 9 6.71 10.03 -1.31
N ALA A 10 7.38 9.95 -0.15
CA ALA A 10 7.28 10.91 0.93
C ALA A 10 7.89 12.27 0.55
N LYS A 11 7.35 13.37 1.09
CA LYS A 11 8.07 14.64 1.11
C LYS A 11 9.35 14.51 1.93
N SER A 12 10.40 15.21 1.49
CA SER A 12 11.64 15.31 2.28
C SER A 12 11.34 15.81 3.70
N GLY A 13 11.98 15.21 4.69
CA GLY A 13 11.74 15.49 6.12
C GLY A 13 10.48 14.83 6.72
N ARG A 14 9.59 14.24 5.92
CA ARG A 14 8.34 13.57 6.39
C ARG A 14 8.40 12.04 6.36
N VAL A 15 9.54 11.45 6.02
CA VAL A 15 9.72 9.99 5.88
C VAL A 15 9.21 9.22 7.10
N GLY A 16 9.57 9.66 8.31
CA GLY A 16 9.15 8.99 9.55
C GLY A 16 7.64 9.09 9.82
N GLU A 17 7.01 10.22 9.45
CA GLU A 17 5.54 10.38 9.55
C GLU A 17 4.82 9.48 8.57
N VAL A 18 5.27 9.47 7.30
CA VAL A 18 4.74 8.56 6.27
C VAL A 18 4.88 7.12 6.75
N ARG A 19 6.06 6.70 7.19
CA ARG A 19 6.29 5.33 7.65
C ARG A 19 5.29 4.91 8.74
N ARG A 20 5.02 5.77 9.73
CA ARG A 20 4.04 5.48 10.79
C ARG A 20 2.62 5.31 10.25
N GLU A 21 2.20 6.12 9.28
CA GLU A 21 0.89 5.93 8.64
C GLU A 21 0.84 4.63 7.82
N LEU A 22 1.92 4.29 7.11
CA LEU A 22 1.99 3.05 6.34
C LEU A 22 2.00 1.81 7.25
N ASP A 23 2.65 1.86 8.42
CA ASP A 23 2.61 0.76 9.40
C ASP A 23 1.20 0.52 9.94
N LYS A 24 0.38 1.57 10.10
CA LYS A 24 -1.04 1.42 10.47
C LYS A 24 -1.82 0.70 9.38
N LEU A 25 -1.55 1.00 8.11
CA LEU A 25 -2.14 0.29 6.97
C LEU A 25 -1.76 -1.18 7.03
N VAL A 26 -0.47 -1.51 7.17
CA VAL A 26 -0.01 -2.91 7.29
C VAL A 26 -0.78 -3.67 8.38
N ALA A 27 -0.91 -3.08 9.57
CA ALA A 27 -1.56 -3.73 10.70
C ALA A 27 -3.07 -3.96 10.48
N ALA A 28 -3.74 -3.05 9.77
CA ALA A 28 -5.16 -3.12 9.49
C ALA A 28 -5.46 -4.03 8.28
N THR A 29 -4.76 -3.84 7.17
CA THR A 29 -5.01 -4.52 5.89
C THR A 29 -4.78 -6.02 5.98
N ARG A 30 -3.75 -6.46 6.72
CA ARG A 30 -3.47 -7.90 6.91
C ARG A 30 -4.57 -8.66 7.65
N ARG A 31 -5.53 -7.96 8.26
CA ARG A 31 -6.70 -8.56 8.93
C ARG A 31 -7.92 -8.63 8.01
N GLU A 32 -7.84 -8.06 6.82
CA GLU A 32 -8.94 -8.06 5.88
C GLU A 32 -9.14 -9.43 5.25
N LYS A 33 -10.41 -9.80 5.09
CA LYS A 33 -10.78 -11.01 4.37
C LYS A 33 -10.35 -10.88 2.90
N GLY A 34 -9.62 -11.88 2.42
CA GLY A 34 -9.14 -11.92 1.03
C GLY A 34 -7.81 -11.19 0.78
N CYS A 35 -7.21 -10.58 1.81
CA CYS A 35 -5.81 -10.16 1.75
C CYS A 35 -4.91 -11.39 1.93
N ILE A 36 -4.13 -11.75 0.91
CA ILE A 36 -3.18 -12.86 0.96
C ILE A 36 -1.88 -12.39 1.61
N ASN A 37 -1.36 -11.25 1.14
CA ASN A 37 -0.25 -10.55 1.77
C ASN A 37 -0.32 -9.05 1.48
N TYR A 38 0.35 -8.28 2.33
CA TYR A 38 0.42 -6.83 2.26
C TYR A 38 1.76 -6.40 2.85
N ASP A 39 2.76 -6.25 1.99
CA ASP A 39 4.15 -6.16 2.39
C ASP A 39 4.74 -4.79 2.03
N LEU A 40 5.23 -4.09 3.05
CA LEU A 40 5.82 -2.76 2.93
C LEU A 40 7.33 -2.85 2.77
N HIS A 41 7.82 -2.17 1.73
CA HIS A 41 9.23 -2.08 1.39
C HIS A 41 9.66 -0.61 1.40
N VAL A 42 10.96 -0.38 1.60
CA VAL A 42 11.61 0.91 1.36
C VAL A 42 12.68 0.73 0.30
N SER A 43 12.82 1.70 -0.59
CA SER A 43 13.83 1.66 -1.65
C SER A 43 15.24 1.77 -1.07
N LEU A 44 16.15 0.94 -1.58
CA LEU A 44 17.58 1.03 -1.25
C LEU A 44 18.25 2.27 -1.86
N LYS A 45 17.63 2.89 -2.87
CA LYS A 45 18.18 4.06 -3.58
C LYS A 45 17.65 5.38 -3.04
N ASP A 46 16.47 5.35 -2.40
CA ASP A 46 15.80 6.54 -1.88
C ASP A 46 14.93 6.19 -0.67
N ALA A 47 15.32 6.66 0.50
CA ALA A 47 14.59 6.43 1.75
C ALA A 47 13.21 7.11 1.80
N CYS A 48 12.92 8.05 0.88
CA CYS A 48 11.59 8.64 0.75
C CYS A 48 10.62 7.75 -0.02
N THR A 49 11.10 6.72 -0.71
CA THR A 49 10.28 5.87 -1.57
C THR A 49 9.95 4.55 -0.87
N PHE A 50 8.65 4.32 -0.69
CA PHE A 50 8.09 3.08 -0.17
C PHE A 50 7.31 2.35 -1.25
N VAL A 51 7.26 1.03 -1.16
CA VAL A 51 6.49 0.19 -2.09
C VAL A 51 5.68 -0.84 -1.31
N PHE A 52 4.38 -0.89 -1.57
CA PHE A 52 3.55 -2.03 -1.19
C PHE A 52 3.56 -3.07 -2.31
N TYR A 53 3.77 -4.32 -1.91
CA TYR A 53 3.47 -5.50 -2.69
C TYR A 53 2.29 -6.21 -2.02
N GLU A 54 1.19 -6.33 -2.74
CA GLU A 54 -0.07 -6.82 -2.19
C GLU A 54 -0.62 -7.91 -3.10
N ASN A 55 -1.09 -9.02 -2.54
CA ASN A 55 -1.88 -10.00 -3.27
C ASN A 55 -3.24 -10.16 -2.62
N TRP A 56 -4.25 -10.27 -3.50
CA TRP A 56 -5.65 -10.29 -3.13
C TRP A 56 -6.34 -11.48 -3.79
N GLU A 57 -7.15 -12.21 -3.03
CA GLU A 57 -7.90 -13.37 -3.53
C GLU A 57 -8.74 -13.02 -4.76
N SER A 58 -9.37 -11.83 -4.75
CA SER A 58 -10.27 -11.35 -5.80
C SER A 58 -10.25 -9.83 -5.97
N GLY A 59 -10.83 -9.35 -7.07
CA GLY A 59 -11.09 -7.91 -7.28
C GLY A 59 -12.13 -7.33 -6.31
N GLU A 60 -13.05 -8.15 -5.81
CA GLU A 60 -14.01 -7.74 -4.78
C GLU A 60 -13.31 -7.44 -3.45
N ALA A 61 -12.37 -8.31 -3.04
CA ALA A 61 -11.56 -8.09 -1.84
C ALA A 61 -10.74 -6.79 -1.96
N LEU A 62 -10.07 -6.57 -3.10
CA LEU A 62 -9.32 -5.34 -3.37
C LEU A 62 -10.23 -4.09 -3.37
N ARG A 63 -11.45 -4.19 -3.90
CA ARG A 63 -12.40 -3.08 -3.86
C ARG A 63 -12.84 -2.76 -2.44
N ALA A 64 -13.16 -3.79 -1.64
CA ALA A 64 -13.52 -3.61 -0.24
C ALA A 64 -12.38 -2.95 0.55
N HIS A 65 -11.12 -3.32 0.28
CA HIS A 65 -9.94 -2.67 0.83
C HIS A 65 -9.88 -1.18 0.49
N ALA A 66 -10.03 -0.82 -0.80
CA ALA A 66 -9.99 0.58 -1.23
C ALA A 66 -11.09 1.44 -0.56
N GLU A 67 -12.21 0.82 -0.20
CA GLU A 67 -13.35 1.44 0.49
C GLU A 67 -13.27 1.31 2.03
N SER A 68 -12.16 0.84 2.59
CA SER A 68 -12.04 0.59 4.04
C SER A 68 -11.89 1.89 4.87
N PRO A 69 -12.18 1.84 6.19
CA PRO A 69 -11.97 2.99 7.07
C PRO A 69 -10.52 3.48 7.14
N HIS A 70 -9.54 2.57 7.16
CA HIS A 70 -8.12 2.95 7.24
C HIS A 70 -7.61 3.52 5.91
N MET A 71 -8.13 3.07 4.76
CA MET A 71 -7.80 3.68 3.46
C MET A 71 -8.40 5.08 3.33
N ARG A 72 -9.59 5.32 3.86
CA ARG A 72 -10.16 6.69 3.97
C ARG A 72 -9.32 7.59 4.89
N ALA A 73 -8.84 7.08 6.02
CA ALA A 73 -7.96 7.84 6.91
C ALA A 73 -6.63 8.19 6.22
N TRP A 74 -6.03 7.21 5.53
CA TRP A 74 -4.82 7.42 4.74
C TRP A 74 -5.00 8.41 3.60
N ALA A 75 -6.12 8.37 2.89
CA ALA A 75 -6.42 9.31 1.81
C ALA A 75 -6.39 10.77 2.27
N LYS A 76 -6.78 11.05 3.53
CA LYS A 76 -6.68 12.39 4.14
C LYS A 76 -5.25 12.73 4.56
N ALA A 77 -4.57 11.78 5.22
CA ALA A 77 -3.21 12.01 5.73
C ALA A 77 -2.20 12.27 4.60
N ARG A 78 -2.33 11.55 3.48
CA ARG A 78 -1.32 11.55 2.41
C ARG A 78 -1.17 12.90 1.68
N GLU A 79 -2.20 13.74 1.65
CA GLU A 79 -2.15 15.05 0.96
C GLU A 79 -1.06 15.97 1.53
N ALA A 80 -0.90 15.97 2.86
CA ALA A 80 0.12 16.77 3.52
C ALA A 80 1.52 16.13 3.41
N LEU A 81 1.58 14.79 3.27
CA LEU A 81 2.79 14.01 3.49
C LEU A 81 3.55 13.61 2.23
N LEU A 82 2.89 13.44 1.09
CA LEU A 82 3.50 12.87 -0.12
C LEU A 82 4.00 13.92 -1.10
N ALA A 83 5.14 13.63 -1.74
CA ALA A 83 5.74 14.48 -2.76
C ALA A 83 5.05 14.34 -4.13
N ALA A 84 4.34 13.23 -4.35
CA ALA A 84 3.60 12.93 -5.57
C ALA A 84 2.37 12.07 -5.25
N PRO A 85 1.37 11.99 -6.15
CA PRO A 85 0.29 11.02 -6.04
C PRO A 85 0.83 9.58 -5.92
N VAL A 86 0.12 8.72 -5.20
CA VAL A 86 0.44 7.29 -5.12
C VAL A 86 0.31 6.67 -6.51
N LYS A 87 1.37 6.04 -7.00
CA LYS A 87 1.33 5.27 -8.25
C LYS A 87 0.85 3.86 -7.92
N VAL A 88 -0.25 3.43 -8.54
CA VAL A 88 -0.83 2.10 -8.33
C VAL A 88 -0.83 1.36 -9.66
N GLU A 89 -0.28 0.14 -9.65
CA GLU A 89 -0.24 -0.74 -10.81
C GLU A 89 -0.87 -2.09 -10.43
N LEU A 90 -1.74 -2.59 -11.30
CA LEU A 90 -2.47 -3.85 -11.09
C LEU A 90 -1.96 -4.91 -12.06
N PHE A 91 -1.80 -6.13 -11.56
CA PHE A 91 -1.30 -7.26 -12.31
C PHE A 91 -2.13 -8.51 -12.03
N HIS A 92 -2.11 -9.43 -12.99
CA HIS A 92 -2.46 -10.82 -12.77
C HIS A 92 -1.18 -11.63 -12.59
N MET A 93 -1.09 -12.37 -11.48
CA MET A 93 -0.02 -13.36 -11.31
C MET A 93 -0.27 -14.53 -12.27
N VAL A 94 0.68 -14.79 -13.16
CA VAL A 94 0.62 -15.87 -14.17
C VAL A 94 1.27 -17.16 -13.70
N SER A 95 2.18 -17.07 -12.73
CA SER A 95 2.72 -18.22 -12.01
C SER A 95 1.78 -18.64 -10.88
N GLN A 96 2.00 -19.84 -10.34
CA GLN A 96 1.43 -20.17 -9.03
C GLN A 96 2.23 -19.44 -7.94
N PRO A 97 1.57 -18.99 -6.85
CA PRO A 97 2.29 -18.61 -5.63
C PRO A 97 3.14 -19.80 -5.18
N ALA A 98 4.33 -19.51 -4.66
CA ALA A 98 5.18 -20.52 -4.03
C ALA A 98 4.52 -21.09 -2.78
#